data_AF-A0A960QK34-F1
#
_entry.id   AF-A0A960QK34-F1
#
_cell.length_a   1.000
_cell.length_b   1.000
_cell.length_c   1.000
_cell.angle_alpha   90.00
_cell.angle_beta   90.00
_cell.angle_gamma   90.00
#
_symmetry.space_group_name_H-M   'P 1'
#
loop_
_entity.id
_entity.type
_entity.pdbx_description
1 polymer ?
#
loop_
_entity_poly.entity_id
_entity_poly.type
_entity_poly.pdbx_seq_one_letter_code
_entity_poly.pdbx_strand_id
1 'polypeptide(L)'
;MSVPTSHLRKLGRFLRRHWPWIVAIPLLLAVAIEALPVIRQHRGIKQIYAVGGTIGVSQGRLSDALPAEMQSRLDKALGNAWILPYQNIVYVDLTRTPLRDADLHHFRKMIVEYSLSLAETPVTDEGLIHLSGMTELRVLSLGKTQVTDAGLSHLRGLAGLQELDLSGTQVTNAGVADLQAALPKCVIKK
;
A
#
# COMPACT_ATOMS: atom_id res chain seq x y z
N MET A 1 -39.86 3.78 41.15
CA MET A 1 -38.60 4.52 41.39
C MET A 1 -38.46 5.60 40.32
N SER A 2 -38.67 6.87 40.68
CA SER A 2 -38.58 8.02 39.78
C SER A 2 -37.14 8.53 39.72
N VAL A 3 -36.56 8.59 38.51
CA VAL A 3 -35.21 9.14 38.31
C VAL A 3 -35.24 10.66 38.60
N PRO A 4 -34.33 11.22 39.42
CA PRO A 4 -34.34 12.63 39.76
C PRO A 4 -34.10 13.54 38.54
N THR A 5 -35.08 14.40 38.23
CA THR A 5 -35.08 15.32 37.08
C THR A 5 -33.93 16.34 37.07
N SER A 6 -33.26 16.54 38.21
CA SER A 6 -32.10 17.41 38.37
C SER A 6 -30.86 16.89 37.61
N HIS A 7 -30.69 15.57 37.52
CA HIS A 7 -29.58 14.95 36.77
C HIS A 7 -29.75 15.12 35.26
N LEU A 8 -30.97 14.95 34.75
CA LEU A 8 -31.30 15.11 33.32
C LEU A 8 -31.08 16.56 32.85
N ARG A 9 -31.39 17.56 33.69
CA ARG A 9 -31.14 18.98 33.38
C ARG A 9 -29.66 19.36 33.37
N LYS A 10 -28.83 18.76 34.24
CA LYS A 10 -27.36 18.95 34.23
C LYS A 10 -26.75 18.30 32.98
N LEU A 11 -27.19 17.09 32.64
CA LEU A 11 -26.75 16.37 31.44
C LEU A 11 -27.12 17.12 30.16
N GLY A 12 -28.33 17.67 30.05
CA GLY A 12 -28.76 18.44 28.87
C GLY A 12 -28.05 19.79 28.67
N ARG A 13 -27.52 20.41 29.74
CA ARG A 13 -26.67 21.61 29.63
C ARG A 13 -25.24 21.25 29.25
N PHE A 14 -24.72 20.15 29.79
CA PHE A 14 -23.42 19.61 29.41
C PHE A 14 -23.38 19.21 27.93
N LEU A 15 -24.38 18.44 27.48
CA LEU A 15 -24.49 18.00 26.09
C LEU A 15 -24.60 19.19 25.13
N ARG A 16 -25.43 20.21 25.40
CA ARG A 16 -25.51 21.40 24.53
C ARG A 16 -24.22 22.21 24.47
N ARG A 17 -23.53 22.37 25.59
CA ARG A 17 -22.26 23.12 25.66
C ARG A 17 -21.13 22.40 24.91
N HIS A 18 -21.14 21.07 24.92
CA HIS A 18 -20.10 20.27 24.30
C HIS A 18 -20.53 19.62 22.97
N TRP A 19 -21.79 19.80 22.54
CA TRP A 19 -22.34 19.24 21.30
C TRP A 19 -21.48 19.52 20.06
N PRO A 20 -20.97 20.75 19.86
CA PRO A 20 -20.08 21.02 18.72
C PRO A 20 -18.82 20.16 18.76
N TRP A 21 -18.22 19.95 19.94
CA TRP A 21 -17.02 19.12 20.11
C TRP A 21 -17.33 17.63 20.03
N ILE A 22 -18.48 17.21 20.55
CA ILE A 22 -18.99 15.84 20.47
C ILE A 22 -19.21 15.42 19.00
N VAL A 23 -19.55 16.35 18.10
CA VAL A 23 -19.71 16.07 16.67
C VAL A 23 -18.41 16.34 15.89
N ALA A 24 -17.71 17.44 16.17
CA ALA A 24 -16.51 17.84 15.43
C ALA A 24 -15.32 16.93 15.69
N ILE A 25 -15.10 16.43 16.92
CA ILE A 25 -13.95 15.58 17.24
C ILE A 25 -14.05 14.23 16.50
N PRO A 26 -15.18 13.50 16.52
CA PRO A 26 -15.33 12.28 15.72
C PRO A 26 -15.24 12.53 14.22
N LEU A 27 -15.77 13.65 13.72
CA LEU A 27 -15.69 14.00 12.29
C LEU A 27 -14.25 14.27 11.86
N LEU A 28 -13.49 15.05 12.64
CA LEU A 28 -12.07 15.31 12.39
C LEU A 28 -11.23 14.03 12.53
N LEU A 29 -11.55 13.17 13.50
CA LEU A 29 -10.92 11.85 13.62
C LEU A 29 -11.22 10.97 12.41
N ALA A 30 -12.47 10.92 11.93
CA ALA A 30 -12.84 10.18 10.74
C ALA A 30 -12.09 10.69 9.50
N VAL A 31 -12.05 12.01 9.29
CA VAL A 31 -11.27 12.63 8.21
C VAL A 31 -9.78 12.33 8.33
N ALA A 32 -9.21 12.39 9.55
CA ALA A 32 -7.80 12.07 9.77
C ALA A 32 -7.48 10.59 9.51
N ILE A 33 -8.39 9.68 9.89
CA ILE A 33 -8.26 8.24 9.64
C ILE A 33 -8.26 7.97 8.13
N GLU A 34 -9.11 8.63 7.36
CA GLU A 34 -9.17 8.52 5.89
C GLU A 34 -7.99 9.23 5.18
N ALA A 35 -7.50 10.34 5.75
CA ALA A 35 -6.39 11.09 5.16
C ALA A 35 -5.02 10.41 5.38
N LEU A 36 -4.85 9.64 6.46
CA LEU A 36 -3.58 8.98 6.79
C LEU A 36 -3.11 7.98 5.71
N PRO A 37 -3.94 7.06 5.19
CA PRO A 37 -3.61 6.21 4.04
C PRO A 37 -3.18 7.01 2.82
N VAL A 38 -3.93 8.07 2.47
CA VAL A 38 -3.64 8.94 1.32
C VAL A 38 -2.29 9.65 1.47
N ILE A 39 -1.98 10.19 2.65
CA ILE A 39 -0.69 10.84 2.93
C ILE A 39 0.46 9.84 2.82
N ARG A 40 0.27 8.61 3.30
CA ARG A 40 1.27 7.54 3.19
C ARG A 40 1.49 7.15 1.73
N GLN A 41 0.41 6.94 0.98
CA GLN A 41 0.45 6.63 -0.44
C GLN A 41 1.15 7.73 -1.23
N HIS A 42 0.83 9.01 -0.98
CA HIS A 42 1.51 10.14 -1.62
C HIS A 42 3.01 10.15 -1.40
N ARG A 43 3.46 9.90 -0.15
CA ARG A 43 4.88 9.83 0.17
C ARG A 43 5.56 8.68 -0.58
N GLY A 44 4.91 7.51 -0.61
CA GLY A 44 5.37 6.35 -1.33
C GLY A 44 5.50 6.58 -2.84
N ILE A 45 4.48 7.16 -3.46
CA ILE A 45 4.49 7.53 -4.90
C ILE A 45 5.66 8.46 -5.22
N LYS A 46 5.91 9.48 -4.38
CA LYS A 46 7.07 10.37 -4.58
C LYS A 46 8.40 9.63 -4.53
N GLN A 47 8.54 8.65 -3.64
CA GLN A 47 9.78 7.86 -3.52
C GLN A 47 9.97 6.94 -4.72
N ILE A 48 8.89 6.32 -5.22
CA ILE A 48 8.92 5.52 -6.46
C ILE A 48 9.46 6.37 -7.61
N TYR A 49 8.90 7.56 -7.84
CA TYR A 49 9.39 8.44 -8.90
C TYR A 49 10.82 8.95 -8.65
N ALA A 50 11.21 9.19 -7.40
CA ALA A 50 12.56 9.64 -7.06
C ALA A 50 13.64 8.61 -7.41
N VAL A 51 13.32 7.32 -7.39
CA VAL A 51 14.23 6.25 -7.81
C VAL A 51 14.08 5.88 -9.30
N GLY A 52 13.27 6.62 -10.06
CA GLY A 52 13.01 6.36 -11.48
C GLY A 52 11.99 5.25 -11.74
N GLY A 53 11.26 4.80 -10.72
CA GLY A 53 10.18 3.85 -10.86
C GLY A 53 8.92 4.44 -11.47
N THR A 54 8.02 3.57 -11.90
CA THR A 54 6.73 3.94 -12.45
C THR A 54 5.59 3.23 -11.73
N ILE A 55 4.40 3.81 -11.78
CA ILE A 55 3.19 3.22 -11.23
C ILE A 55 2.11 3.11 -12.29
N GLY A 56 1.37 2.01 -12.25
CA GLY A 56 0.08 1.89 -12.90
C GLY A 56 -1.03 2.19 -11.91
N VAL A 57 -1.98 2.99 -12.36
CA VAL A 57 -3.11 3.44 -11.56
C VAL A 57 -4.41 3.11 -12.30
N SER A 58 -5.43 2.69 -11.55
CA SER A 58 -6.81 2.58 -12.02
C SER A 58 -7.68 3.65 -11.38
N GLN A 59 -8.88 3.87 -11.95
CA GLN A 59 -9.86 4.80 -11.37
C GLN A 59 -10.09 4.44 -9.90
N GLY A 60 -9.92 5.43 -9.04
CA GLY A 60 -10.12 5.29 -7.60
C GLY A 60 -11.50 5.79 -7.18
N ARG A 61 -11.92 5.47 -5.96
CA ARG A 61 -13.22 5.91 -5.41
C ARG A 61 -13.47 7.42 -5.54
N LEU A 62 -12.41 8.23 -5.48
CA LEU A 62 -12.53 9.69 -5.59
C LEU A 62 -12.80 10.15 -7.02
N SER A 63 -12.24 9.47 -8.04
CA SER A 63 -12.56 9.78 -9.44
C SER A 63 -13.98 9.38 -9.81
N ASP A 64 -14.54 8.34 -9.18
CA ASP A 64 -15.94 7.96 -9.45
C ASP A 64 -16.93 8.92 -8.77
N ALA A 65 -16.53 9.51 -7.65
CA ALA A 65 -17.36 10.42 -6.87
C ALA A 65 -17.37 11.87 -7.40
N LEU A 66 -16.33 12.30 -8.12
CA LEU A 66 -16.24 13.66 -8.63
C LEU A 66 -16.87 13.81 -10.02
N PRO A 67 -17.78 14.78 -10.25
CA PRO A 67 -18.25 15.14 -11.58
C PRO A 67 -17.10 15.51 -12.52
N ALA A 68 -17.16 15.08 -13.79
CA ALA A 68 -16.11 15.29 -14.79
C ALA A 68 -15.70 16.77 -14.95
N GLU A 69 -16.67 17.69 -14.88
CA GLU A 69 -16.41 19.13 -14.92
C GLU A 69 -15.52 19.60 -13.77
N MET A 70 -15.77 19.08 -12.57
CA MET A 70 -14.98 19.42 -11.40
C MET A 70 -13.58 18.80 -11.47
N GLN A 71 -13.45 17.59 -12.03
CA GLN A 71 -12.14 16.99 -12.30
C GLN A 71 -11.33 17.84 -13.28
N SER A 72 -11.93 18.24 -14.41
CA SER A 72 -11.27 19.08 -15.41
C SER A 72 -10.78 20.41 -14.81
N ARG A 73 -11.58 21.03 -13.95
CA ARG A 73 -11.19 22.27 -13.25
C ARG A 73 -10.03 22.06 -12.30
N LEU A 74 -10.02 20.94 -11.56
CA LEU A 74 -8.93 20.60 -10.64
C LEU A 74 -7.65 20.26 -11.40
N ASP A 75 -7.74 19.51 -12.50
CA ASP A 75 -6.61 19.18 -13.36
C ASP A 75 -5.95 20.42 -13.96
N LYS A 76 -6.78 21.39 -14.38
CA LYS A 76 -6.28 22.67 -14.89
C LYS A 76 -5.64 23.53 -13.80
N ALA A 77 -6.13 23.45 -12.57
CA ALA A 77 -5.66 24.28 -11.45
C ALA A 77 -4.43 23.70 -10.74
N LEU A 78 -4.34 22.36 -10.64
CA LEU A 78 -3.39 21.65 -9.78
C LEU A 78 -2.46 20.71 -10.59
N GLY A 79 -2.63 20.62 -11.91
CA GLY A 79 -2.03 19.57 -12.75
C GLY A 79 -2.76 18.24 -12.58
N ASN A 80 -2.28 17.15 -13.17
CA ASN A 80 -2.87 15.81 -12.98
C ASN A 80 -2.37 15.06 -11.73
N ALA A 81 -1.40 15.63 -11.00
CA ALA A 81 -0.73 14.94 -9.89
C ALA A 81 -1.55 14.91 -8.58
N TRP A 82 -2.56 15.77 -8.42
CA TRP A 82 -3.35 15.86 -7.18
C TRP A 82 -4.19 14.61 -6.93
N ILE A 83 -4.57 13.87 -7.98
CA ILE A 83 -5.46 12.71 -7.86
C ILE A 83 -4.69 11.40 -7.65
N LEU A 84 -3.39 11.35 -7.95
CA LEU A 84 -2.57 10.13 -7.83
C LEU A 84 -2.64 9.45 -6.44
N PRO A 85 -2.65 10.19 -5.31
CA PRO A 85 -2.79 9.58 -3.98
C PRO A 85 -4.16 8.96 -3.70
N TYR A 86 -5.15 9.24 -4.53
CA TYR A 86 -6.54 8.79 -4.40
C TYR A 86 -6.91 7.71 -5.42
N GLN A 87 -5.98 7.34 -6.31
CA GLN A 87 -6.16 6.25 -7.26
C GLN A 87 -5.70 4.93 -6.66
N ASN A 88 -6.25 3.83 -7.16
CA ASN A 88 -5.82 2.50 -6.76
C ASN A 88 -4.53 2.18 -7.52
N ILE A 89 -3.45 1.89 -6.78
CA ILE A 89 -2.19 1.47 -7.39
C ILE A 89 -2.33 0.00 -7.79
N VAL A 90 -2.31 -0.24 -9.10
CA VAL A 90 -2.42 -1.58 -9.69
C VAL A 90 -1.03 -2.20 -9.81
N TYR A 91 -0.05 -1.45 -10.27
CA TYR A 91 1.31 -1.98 -10.33
C TYR A 91 2.34 -0.93 -9.96
N VAL A 92 3.46 -1.41 -9.44
CA VAL A 92 4.67 -0.63 -9.19
C VAL A 92 5.80 -1.30 -9.93
N ASP A 93 6.40 -0.59 -10.88
CA ASP A 93 7.56 -1.06 -11.63
C ASP A 93 8.80 -0.29 -11.18
N LEU A 94 9.70 -1.01 -10.51
CA LEU A 94 11.00 -0.52 -10.04
C LEU A 94 12.14 -1.23 -10.78
N THR A 95 11.85 -1.82 -11.94
CA THR A 95 12.83 -2.57 -12.74
C THR A 95 14.01 -1.68 -13.12
N ARG A 96 15.25 -2.18 -12.93
CA ARG A 96 16.49 -1.43 -13.23
C ARG A 96 16.64 -0.10 -12.48
N THR A 97 16.02 0.05 -11.33
CA THR A 97 16.23 1.22 -10.46
C THR A 97 17.43 1.01 -9.52
N PRO A 98 18.10 2.07 -9.03
CA PRO A 98 19.21 1.95 -8.07
C PRO A 98 18.77 1.55 -6.65
N LEU A 99 17.55 1.04 -6.51
CA LEU A 99 16.86 0.75 -5.26
C LEU A 99 17.52 -0.42 -4.51
N ARG A 100 17.84 -0.21 -3.23
CA ARG A 100 18.47 -1.19 -2.33
C ARG A 100 17.54 -1.58 -1.19
N ASP A 101 17.97 -2.54 -0.37
CA ASP A 101 17.20 -3.05 0.77
C ASP A 101 16.72 -1.95 1.73
N ALA A 102 17.56 -0.95 2.00
CA ALA A 102 17.22 0.17 2.88
C ALA A 102 16.07 1.03 2.33
N ASP A 103 15.95 1.11 1.00
CA ASP A 103 14.87 1.87 0.36
C ASP A 103 13.53 1.13 0.50
N LEU A 104 13.56 -0.21 0.57
CA LEU A 104 12.36 -1.04 0.68
C LEU A 104 11.55 -0.81 1.95
N HIS A 105 12.18 -0.34 3.03
CA HIS A 105 11.51 -0.01 4.30
C HIS A 105 10.32 0.94 4.11
N HIS A 106 10.40 1.83 3.13
CA HIS A 106 9.35 2.82 2.87
C HIS A 106 8.11 2.23 2.18
N PHE A 107 8.26 1.13 1.44
CA PHE A 107 7.15 0.49 0.72
C PHE A 107 6.32 -0.45 1.58
N ARG A 108 6.82 -0.88 2.75
CA ARG A 108 6.08 -1.74 3.71
C ARG A 108 4.68 -1.21 4.06
N LYS A 109 4.49 0.11 4.03
CA LYS A 109 3.22 0.77 4.39
C LYS A 109 2.35 1.12 3.19
N MET A 110 2.80 0.82 1.96
CA MET A 110 2.00 1.00 0.76
C MET A 110 1.16 -0.24 0.53
N ILE A 111 -0.13 -0.03 0.30
CA ILE A 111 -1.03 -1.09 -0.16
C ILE A 111 -0.83 -1.14 -1.68
N VAL A 112 -0.05 -2.11 -2.17
CA VAL A 112 0.00 -2.44 -3.59
C VAL A 112 -0.93 -3.62 -3.78
N GLU A 113 -2.02 -3.42 -4.51
CA GLU A 113 -3.12 -4.40 -4.54
C GLU A 113 -2.89 -5.50 -5.59
N TYR A 114 -1.92 -5.35 -6.51
CA TYR A 114 -1.82 -6.28 -7.65
C TYR A 114 -0.39 -6.69 -8.04
N SER A 115 0.54 -5.78 -8.38
CA SER A 115 1.84 -6.19 -8.93
C SER A 115 3.03 -5.32 -8.49
N LEU A 116 4.16 -5.96 -8.18
CA LEU A 116 5.43 -5.30 -7.84
C LEU A 116 6.58 -5.92 -8.66
N SER A 117 7.27 -5.11 -9.45
CA SER A 117 8.52 -5.53 -10.10
C SER A 117 9.72 -4.89 -9.42
N LEU A 118 10.64 -5.73 -8.93
CA LEU A 118 11.97 -5.37 -8.43
C LEU A 118 13.07 -5.95 -9.33
N ALA A 119 12.73 -6.36 -10.55
CA ALA A 119 13.68 -7.03 -11.44
C ALA A 119 14.90 -6.15 -11.74
N GLU A 120 16.08 -6.77 -11.86
CA GLU A 120 17.33 -6.07 -12.16
C GLU A 120 17.67 -4.94 -11.16
N THR A 121 17.25 -5.09 -9.91
CA THR A 121 17.65 -4.20 -8.79
C THR A 121 18.68 -4.90 -7.89
N PRO A 122 19.51 -4.15 -7.13
CA PRO A 122 20.48 -4.72 -6.21
C PRO A 122 19.86 -5.31 -4.92
N VAL A 123 18.54 -5.53 -4.87
CA VAL A 123 17.82 -6.10 -3.71
C VAL A 123 18.36 -7.49 -3.34
N THR A 124 18.44 -7.74 -2.03
CA THR A 124 18.92 -8.99 -1.41
C THR A 124 17.84 -9.60 -0.50
N ASP A 125 18.17 -10.72 0.15
CA ASP A 125 17.30 -11.40 1.13
C ASP A 125 16.81 -10.47 2.25
N GLU A 126 17.66 -9.55 2.71
CA GLU A 126 17.33 -8.57 3.76
C GLU A 126 16.22 -7.61 3.31
N GLY A 127 16.22 -7.25 2.03
CA GLY A 127 15.20 -6.39 1.45
C GLY A 127 13.81 -7.02 1.46
N LEU A 128 13.72 -8.35 1.30
CA LEU A 128 12.45 -9.07 1.25
C LEU A 128 11.69 -9.04 2.58
N ILE A 129 12.36 -8.79 3.70
CA ILE A 129 11.72 -8.57 5.02
C ILE A 129 10.68 -7.46 4.91
N HIS A 130 10.92 -6.44 4.09
CA HIS A 130 10.01 -5.30 3.95
C HIS A 130 8.77 -5.59 3.10
N LEU A 131 8.77 -6.68 2.33
CA LEU A 131 7.58 -7.17 1.62
C LEU A 131 6.66 -7.98 2.54
N SER A 132 7.13 -8.37 3.73
CA SER A 132 6.30 -9.09 4.71
C SER A 132 5.09 -8.24 5.13
N GLY A 133 3.90 -8.78 4.89
CA GLY A 133 2.63 -8.10 5.16
C GLY A 133 1.95 -7.44 3.96
N MET A 134 2.55 -7.49 2.76
CA MET A 134 1.87 -7.12 1.51
C MET A 134 0.92 -8.25 1.06
N THR A 135 -0.04 -8.65 1.90
CA THR A 135 -0.88 -9.84 1.72
C THR A 135 -1.76 -9.81 0.48
N GLU A 136 -2.02 -8.62 -0.05
CA GLU A 136 -2.80 -8.42 -1.28
C GLU A 136 -1.96 -8.57 -2.56
N LEU A 137 -0.63 -8.65 -2.47
CA LEU A 137 0.24 -8.77 -3.63
C LEU A 137 -0.07 -10.04 -4.43
N ARG A 138 -0.31 -9.92 -5.74
CA ARG A 138 -0.62 -11.03 -6.65
C ARG A 138 0.56 -11.42 -7.53
N VAL A 139 1.33 -10.44 -7.97
CA VAL A 139 2.48 -10.65 -8.86
C VAL A 139 3.72 -10.00 -8.27
N LEU A 140 4.81 -10.76 -8.18
CA LEU A 140 6.11 -10.28 -7.74
C LEU A 140 7.19 -10.71 -8.74
N SER A 141 7.94 -9.77 -9.28
CA SER A 141 9.14 -10.07 -10.06
C SER A 141 10.41 -9.72 -9.28
N LEU A 142 11.25 -10.71 -9.06
CA LEU A 142 12.58 -10.61 -8.46
C LEU A 142 13.67 -11.02 -9.46
N GLY A 143 13.36 -11.06 -10.76
CA GLY A 143 14.29 -11.53 -11.78
C GLY A 143 15.62 -10.77 -11.74
N LYS A 144 16.75 -11.49 -11.83
CA LYS A 144 18.11 -10.94 -11.80
C LYS A 144 18.41 -10.07 -10.56
N THR A 145 17.80 -10.39 -9.43
CA THR A 145 18.18 -9.83 -8.12
C THR A 145 19.19 -10.74 -7.40
N GLN A 146 19.70 -10.31 -6.24
CA GLN A 146 20.68 -11.08 -5.45
C GLN A 146 20.02 -12.03 -4.43
N VAL A 147 18.71 -12.25 -4.56
CA VAL A 147 17.93 -13.12 -3.66
C VAL A 147 18.38 -14.58 -3.73
N THR A 148 18.39 -15.24 -2.57
CA THR A 148 18.73 -16.64 -2.36
C THR A 148 17.56 -17.40 -1.71
N ASP A 149 17.74 -18.71 -1.45
CA ASP A 149 16.77 -19.53 -0.73
C ASP A 149 16.39 -18.96 0.65
N ALA A 150 17.34 -18.29 1.32
CA ALA A 150 17.11 -17.71 2.63
C ALA A 150 16.04 -16.60 2.59
N GLY A 151 16.08 -15.75 1.56
CA GLY A 151 15.12 -14.65 1.38
C GLY A 151 13.70 -15.11 1.11
N LEU A 152 13.50 -16.29 0.51
CA LEU A 152 12.16 -16.82 0.21
C LEU A 152 11.33 -17.07 1.47
N SER A 153 11.97 -17.27 2.63
CA SER A 153 11.28 -17.43 3.91
C SER A 153 10.39 -16.22 4.24
N HIS A 154 10.77 -15.01 3.81
CA HIS A 154 10.01 -13.78 4.02
C HIS A 154 8.77 -13.66 3.12
N LEU A 155 8.69 -14.44 2.04
CA LEU A 155 7.58 -14.43 1.09
C LEU A 155 6.46 -15.41 1.47
N ARG A 156 6.69 -16.35 2.39
CA ARG A 156 5.73 -17.39 2.79
C ARG A 156 4.39 -16.82 3.32
N GLY A 157 4.41 -15.61 3.89
CA GLY A 157 3.21 -14.92 4.38
C GLY A 157 2.34 -14.30 3.29
N LEU A 158 2.81 -14.27 2.04
CA LEU A 158 2.09 -13.69 0.89
C LEU A 158 1.10 -14.72 0.31
N ALA A 159 0.15 -15.18 1.13
CA ALA A 159 -0.82 -16.21 0.74
C ALA A 159 -1.68 -15.85 -0.49
N GLY A 160 -1.72 -14.55 -0.84
CA GLY A 160 -2.39 -14.03 -2.02
C GLY A 160 -1.58 -14.10 -3.31
N LEU A 161 -0.28 -14.42 -3.25
CA LEU A 161 0.63 -14.39 -4.40
C LEU A 161 0.26 -15.47 -5.42
N GLN A 162 0.11 -15.06 -6.67
CA GLN A 162 -0.30 -15.88 -7.80
C GLN A 162 0.85 -16.12 -8.77
N GLU A 163 1.73 -15.15 -8.95
CA GLU A 163 2.91 -15.27 -9.82
C GLU A 163 4.15 -14.72 -9.12
N LEU A 164 5.23 -15.50 -9.18
CA LEU A 164 6.55 -15.12 -8.70
C LEU A 164 7.59 -15.43 -9.78
N ASP A 165 8.34 -14.42 -10.20
CA ASP A 165 9.46 -14.57 -11.12
C ASP A 165 10.80 -14.47 -10.37
N LEU A 166 11.57 -15.56 -10.41
CA LEU A 166 12.90 -15.72 -9.80
C LEU A 166 14.00 -15.90 -10.86
N SER A 167 13.70 -15.61 -12.14
CA SER A 167 14.61 -15.87 -13.25
C SER A 167 15.95 -15.16 -13.06
N GLY A 168 17.06 -15.91 -13.10
CA GLY A 168 18.40 -15.34 -12.92
C GLY A 168 18.73 -14.89 -11.49
N THR A 169 18.01 -15.38 -10.47
CA THR A 169 18.39 -15.26 -9.05
C THR A 169 19.30 -16.42 -8.61
N GLN A 170 19.76 -16.39 -7.35
CA GLN A 170 20.56 -17.47 -6.73
C GLN A 170 19.69 -18.53 -6.03
N VAL A 171 18.37 -18.47 -6.18
CA VAL A 171 17.44 -19.44 -5.62
C VAL A 171 17.64 -20.81 -6.26
N THR A 172 17.67 -21.88 -5.46
CA THR A 172 17.79 -23.27 -5.90
C THR A 172 16.43 -23.91 -6.17
N ASN A 173 16.41 -25.09 -6.80
CA ASN A 173 15.15 -25.83 -7.00
C ASN A 173 14.56 -26.31 -5.66
N ALA A 174 15.40 -26.52 -4.66
CA ALA A 174 14.97 -26.88 -3.32
C ALA A 174 14.24 -25.70 -2.65
N GLY A 175 14.78 -24.49 -2.75
CA GLY A 175 14.12 -23.27 -2.27
C GLY A 175 12.77 -23.03 -2.94
N VAL A 176 12.68 -23.23 -4.26
CA VAL A 176 11.40 -23.16 -5.00
C VAL A 176 10.41 -24.20 -4.48
N ALA A 177 10.83 -25.46 -4.31
CA ALA A 177 9.94 -26.52 -3.84
C ALA A 177 9.39 -26.25 -2.43
N ASP A 178 10.26 -25.74 -1.54
CA ASP A 178 9.88 -25.35 -0.19
C ASP A 178 8.91 -24.15 -0.18
N LEU A 179 9.15 -23.12 -1.00
CA LEU A 179 8.23 -22.00 -1.13
C LEU A 179 6.90 -22.42 -1.78
N GLN A 180 6.94 -23.30 -2.79
CA GLN A 180 5.75 -23.84 -3.45
C GLN A 180 4.87 -24.64 -2.47
N ALA A 181 5.47 -25.35 -1.50
CA ALA A 181 4.73 -26.03 -0.45
C ALA A 181 3.99 -25.03 0.47
N ALA A 182 4.59 -23.86 0.74
CA ALA A 182 3.94 -22.80 1.50
C ALA A 182 2.89 -22.03 0.68
N LEU A 183 3.10 -21.88 -0.63
CA LEU A 183 2.25 -21.12 -1.56
C LEU A 183 1.78 -22.02 -2.72
N PRO A 184 0.91 -23.02 -2.47
CA PRO A 184 0.58 -24.05 -3.47
C PRO A 184 -0.15 -23.54 -4.71
N LYS A 185 -0.72 -22.33 -4.65
CA LYS A 185 -1.43 -21.69 -5.77
C LYS A 185 -0.57 -20.70 -6.56
N CYS A 186 0.64 -20.40 -6.07
CA CYS A 186 1.55 -19.48 -6.73
C CYS A 186 2.28 -20.18 -7.87
N VAL A 187 2.29 -19.58 -9.05
CA VAL A 187 3.09 -20.01 -10.19
C VAL A 187 4.49 -19.42 -10.04
N ILE A 188 5.48 -20.25 -9.75
CA ILE A 188 6.88 -19.83 -9.60
C ILE A 188 7.63 -20.09 -10.90
N LYS A 189 8.18 -19.03 -11.50
CA LYS A 189 9.03 -19.06 -12.70
C LYS A 189 10.49 -18.90 -12.26
N LYS A 190 11.39 -19.70 -12.83
CA LYS A 190 12.81 -19.72 -12.51
C LYS A 190 13.65 -19.84 -13.77
#